data_AF-A0A850BA96-F1
#
_entry.id   AF-A0A850BA96-F1
#
_cell.length_a   1.000
_cell.length_b   1.000
_cell.length_c   1.000
_cell.angle_alpha   90.00
_cell.angle_beta   90.00
_cell.angle_gamma   90.00
#
_symmetry.space_group_name_H-M   'P 1'
#
loop_
_entity.id
_entity.type
_entity.pdbx_description
1 polymer ?
#
loop_
_entity_poly.entity_id
_entity_poly.type
_entity_poly.pdbx_seq_one_letter_code
_entity_poly.pdbx_strand_id
1 'polypeptide(L)'
;MRAAAPRSPACRLETLAAGPAATIQWCPPCGTVSVNIGAVTVRLDAAACESLWAILGEALINLQRRMTAKEAEQSPARPPTGLPS
;
A
#
# COMPACT_ATOMS: atom_id res chain seq x y z
N MET A 1 -1.09 -8.04 -25.52
CA MET A 1 -2.52 -7.94 -25.13
C MET A 1 -2.87 -9.24 -24.41
N ARG A 2 -3.09 -9.20 -23.08
CA ARG A 2 -3.32 -10.41 -22.26
C ARG A 2 -4.81 -10.77 -22.35
N ALA A 3 -5.12 -11.99 -22.77
CA ALA A 3 -6.48 -12.50 -22.90
C ALA A 3 -7.21 -12.47 -21.56
N ALA A 4 -8.48 -12.02 -21.56
CA ALA A 4 -9.37 -12.15 -20.41
C ALA A 4 -9.56 -13.64 -20.12
N ALA A 5 -9.15 -14.08 -18.93
CA ALA A 5 -9.22 -15.48 -18.53
C ALA A 5 -10.66 -16.01 -18.64
N PRO A 6 -10.85 -17.26 -19.09
CA PRO A 6 -12.17 -17.85 -19.28
C PRO A 6 -12.96 -17.81 -17.96
N ARG A 7 -14.27 -17.58 -18.06
CA ARG A 7 -15.19 -17.63 -16.92
C ARG A 7 -15.29 -19.08 -16.43
N SER A 8 -14.37 -19.48 -15.57
CA SER A 8 -14.33 -20.78 -14.90
C SER A 8 -15.59 -20.99 -14.04
N PRO A 9 -16.05 -22.25 -13.86
CA PRO A 9 -17.30 -22.55 -13.19
C PRO A 9 -17.20 -22.13 -11.72
N ALA A 10 -17.99 -21.12 -11.36
CA ALA A 10 -18.08 -20.47 -10.04
C ALA A 10 -16.75 -19.95 -9.48
N CYS A 11 -16.30 -18.77 -9.95
CA CYS A 11 -15.38 -17.94 -9.17
C CYS A 11 -15.95 -17.76 -7.75
N ARG A 12 -15.22 -18.26 -6.75
CA ARG A 12 -15.53 -18.09 -5.33
C ARG A 12 -14.43 -17.29 -4.68
N LEU A 13 -14.79 -16.12 -4.16
CA LEU A 13 -13.87 -15.28 -3.42
C LEU A 13 -13.82 -15.74 -1.96
N GLU A 14 -12.62 -16.05 -1.49
CA GLU A 14 -12.29 -16.35 -0.10
C GLU A 14 -11.57 -15.15 0.50
N THR A 15 -12.04 -14.66 1.64
CA THR A 15 -11.40 -13.52 2.32
C THR A 15 -10.12 -13.99 2.99
N LEU A 16 -8.98 -13.43 2.58
CA LEU A 16 -7.67 -13.67 3.19
C LEU A 16 -7.40 -12.71 4.35
N ALA A 17 -7.79 -11.45 4.19
CA ALA A 17 -7.62 -10.42 5.21
C ALA A 17 -8.71 -9.35 5.08
N ALA A 18 -9.10 -8.76 6.20
CA ALA A 18 -10.03 -7.65 6.24
C ALA A 18 -9.56 -6.62 7.27
N GLY A 19 -9.67 -5.35 6.93
CA GLY A 19 -9.34 -4.23 7.79
C GLY A 19 -10.27 -3.04 7.50
N PRO A 20 -10.12 -1.95 8.27
CA PRO A 20 -11.01 -0.80 8.17
C PRO A 20 -10.93 -0.09 6.80
N ALA A 21 -9.77 -0.16 6.14
CA ALA A 21 -9.53 0.50 4.86
C ALA A 21 -9.71 -0.43 3.64
N ALA A 22 -9.56 -1.75 3.83
CA ALA A 22 -9.51 -2.68 2.71
C ALA A 22 -9.91 -4.11 3.08
N THR A 23 -10.36 -4.87 2.08
CA THR A 23 -10.57 -6.32 2.17
C THR A 23 -9.81 -7.02 1.04
N ILE A 24 -9.00 -8.01 1.39
CA ILE A 24 -8.22 -8.82 0.46
C ILE A 24 -8.90 -10.18 0.32
N GLN A 25 -9.21 -10.56 -0.91
CA GLN A 25 -9.84 -11.83 -1.24
C GLN A 25 -9.03 -12.57 -2.29
N TRP A 26 -9.13 -13.88 -2.32
CA TRP A 26 -8.48 -14.73 -3.32
C TRP A 26 -9.49 -15.72 -3.88
N CYS A 27 -9.37 -16.01 -5.17
CA CYS A 27 -10.18 -17.02 -5.83
C CYS A 27 -9.30 -18.22 -6.18
N PRO A 28 -9.37 -19.34 -5.44
CA PRO A 28 -8.55 -20.52 -5.72
C PRO A 28 -8.71 -21.05 -7.16
N PRO A 29 -9.93 -21.11 -7.75
CA PRO A 29 -10.12 -21.59 -9.11
C PRO A 29 -9.39 -20.79 -10.20
N CYS A 30 -9.19 -19.48 -10.02
CA CYS A 30 -8.58 -18.63 -11.04
C CYS A 30 -7.27 -17.95 -10.61
N GLY A 31 -6.82 -18.21 -9.38
CA GLY A 31 -5.58 -17.66 -8.82
C GLY A 31 -5.56 -16.14 -8.64
N THR A 32 -6.69 -15.46 -8.85
CA THR A 32 -6.76 -13.98 -8.78
C THR A 32 -6.90 -13.53 -7.34
N VAL A 33 -6.08 -12.56 -6.94
CA VAL A 33 -6.21 -11.79 -5.71
C VAL A 33 -7.00 -10.51 -6.01
N SER A 34 -8.00 -10.21 -5.20
CA SER A 34 -8.83 -9.01 -5.28
C SER A 34 -8.57 -8.13 -4.06
N VAL A 35 -8.09 -6.92 -4.30
CA VAL A 35 -7.87 -5.89 -3.28
C VAL A 35 -9.03 -4.90 -3.38
N ASN A 36 -9.91 -4.91 -2.38
CA ASN A 36 -11.08 -4.03 -2.32
C ASN A 36 -10.79 -2.87 -1.37
N ILE A 37 -10.89 -1.63 -1.86
CA ILE A 37 -10.71 -0.38 -1.12
C ILE A 37 -11.93 0.49 -1.39
N GLY A 38 -12.90 0.47 -0.47
CA GLY A 38 -14.21 1.10 -0.68
C GLY A 38 -14.91 0.57 -1.94
N ALA A 39 -15.22 1.45 -2.89
CA ALA A 39 -15.85 1.10 -4.16
C ALA A 39 -14.86 0.64 -5.26
N VAL A 40 -13.55 0.65 -4.98
CA VAL A 40 -12.51 0.28 -5.96
C VAL A 40 -12.04 -1.14 -5.68
N THR A 41 -12.07 -1.99 -6.70
CA THR A 41 -11.51 -3.34 -6.66
C THR A 41 -10.40 -3.47 -7.69
N VAL A 42 -9.20 -3.83 -7.23
CA VAL A 42 -8.07 -4.16 -8.10
C VAL A 42 -7.90 -5.68 -8.12
N ARG A 43 -7.91 -6.27 -9.32
CA ARG A 43 -7.70 -7.70 -9.54
C ARG A 43 -6.29 -7.94 -10.03
N LEU A 44 -5.53 -8.76 -9.31
CA LEU A 44 -4.12 -9.02 -9.53
C LEU A 44 -3.89 -10.53 -9.57
N ASP A 45 -2.89 -10.98 -10.33
CA ASP A 45 -2.32 -12.30 -10.06
C ASP A 45 -1.42 -12.24 -8.81
N ALA A 46 -1.08 -13.40 -8.25
CA ALA A 46 -0.34 -13.47 -6.98
C ALA A 46 1.02 -12.75 -7.04
N ALA A 47 1.76 -12.89 -8.15
CA ALA A 47 3.08 -12.25 -8.32
C ALA A 47 2.95 -10.72 -8.42
N ALA A 48 1.92 -10.23 -9.11
CA ALA A 48 1.61 -8.80 -9.14
C ALA A 48 1.22 -8.25 -7.75
N CYS A 49 0.47 -9.03 -6.96
CA CYS A 49 0.10 -8.65 -5.59
C CYS A 49 1.33 -8.56 -4.66
N GLU A 50 2.25 -9.51 -4.76
CA GLU A 50 3.51 -9.51 -4.01
C GLU A 50 4.41 -8.32 -4.41
N SER A 51 4.54 -8.07 -5.71
CA SER A 51 5.29 -6.92 -6.23
C SER A 51 4.69 -5.59 -5.74
N LEU A 52 3.36 -5.47 -5.73
CA LEU A 52 2.67 -4.29 -5.21
C LEU A 52 2.96 -4.07 -3.72
N TRP A 53 3.02 -5.13 -2.92
CA TRP A 53 3.36 -5.04 -1.50
C TRP A 53 4.77 -4.47 -1.29
N ALA A 54 5.76 -4.93 -2.06
CA ALA A 54 7.12 -4.41 -1.99
C ALA A 54 7.18 -2.90 -2.32
N ILE A 55 6.49 -2.48 -3.38
CA ILE A 55 6.41 -1.06 -3.79
C ILE A 55 5.74 -0.20 -2.70
N LEU A 56 4.66 -0.70 -2.11
CA LEU A 56 3.98 0.00 -1.00
C LEU A 56 4.89 0.17 0.21
N GLY A 57 5.65 -0.88 0.58
CA GLY A 57 6.63 -0.80 1.66
C GLY A 57 7.70 0.26 1.41
N GLU A 58 8.27 0.30 0.20
CA GLU A 58 9.25 1.33 -0.18
C GLU A 58 8.65 2.74 -0.14
N ALA A 59 7.43 2.90 -0.64
CA ALA A 59 6.72 4.18 -0.61
C ALA A 59 6.50 4.68 0.83
N LEU A 60 6.12 3.79 1.75
CA LEU A 60 5.93 4.13 3.17
C LEU A 60 7.23 4.56 3.85
N ILE A 61 8.34 3.87 3.58
CA ILE A 61 9.67 4.26 4.10
C ILE A 61 10.04 5.66 3.62
N ASN A 62 9.88 5.93 2.33
CA ASN A 62 10.18 7.23 1.74
C ASN A 62 9.26 8.34 2.29
N LEU A 63 7.99 8.02 2.53
CA LEU A 63 7.04 8.95 3.14
C LEU A 63 7.45 9.30 4.58
N GLN A 64 7.81 8.30 5.39
CA GLN A 64 8.26 8.51 6.76
C GLN A 64 9.51 9.41 6.82
N ARG A 65 10.51 9.15 5.97
CA ARG A 65 11.72 9.99 5.88
C ARG A 65 11.40 11.46 5.58
N ARG A 66 10.40 11.71 4.72
CA ARG A 66 9.97 13.08 4.38
C ARG A 66 9.24 13.75 5.55
N MET A 67 8.45 12.98 6.31
CA MET A 67 7.75 13.51 7.48
C MET A 67 8.74 13.91 8.57
N THR A 68 9.72 13.06 8.88
CA THR A 68 10.73 13.37 9.91
C THR A 68 11.69 14.49 9.50
N ALA A 69 12.05 14.59 8.22
CA ALA A 69 12.89 15.69 7.72
C ALA A 69 12.18 17.04 7.85
N LYS A 70 10.86 17.10 7.61
CA LYS A 70 10.07 18.33 7.78
C LYS A 70 9.99 18.78 9.24
N GLU A 71 9.92 17.86 10.18
CA GLU A 71 9.90 18.16 11.62
C GLU A 71 11.25 18.73 12.09
N ALA A 72 12.37 18.22 11.57
CA ALA A 72 13.71 18.72 11.90
C ALA A 72 13.94 20.16 11.40
N GLU A 73 13.45 20.49 10.20
CA GLU A 73 13.58 21.82 9.60
C GLU A 73 12.67 22.88 10.25
N GLN A 74 11.59 22.45 10.91
CA GLN A 74 10.65 23.35 11.61
C GLN A 74 11.05 23.66 13.06
N SER A 75 12.16 23.11 13.57
CA SER A 75 12.71 23.50 14.86
C SER A 75 13.47 24.83 14.71
N PRO A 76 12.98 25.97 15.27
CA PRO A 76 13.68 27.23 15.13
C PRO A 76 14.99 27.15 15.91
N ALA A 77 16.10 27.24 15.20
CA ALA A 77 17.41 27.44 15.79
C ALA A 77 17.35 28.66 16.72
N ARG A 78 17.45 28.41 18.03
CA ARG A 78 17.57 29.45 19.04
C ARG A 78 18.82 30.29 18.67
N PRO A 79 18.71 31.62 18.48
CA PRO A 79 19.87 32.42 18.15
C PRO A 79 20.90 32.32 19.28
N PRO A 80 22.22 32.37 18.99
CA PRO A 80 23.23 32.35 20.02
C PRO A 80 22.99 33.58 20.91
N THR A 81 22.66 33.34 22.18
CA THR A 81 22.66 34.39 23.21
C THR A 81 24.06 34.99 23.23
N GLY A 82 24.21 36.15 22.62
CA GLY A 82 25.41 36.97 22.73
C GLY A 82 25.68 37.25 24.20
N LEU A 83 26.93 37.07 24.59
CA LEU A 83 27.46 37.57 25.87
C LEU A 83 27.27 39.09 25.95
N PRO A 84 26.76 39.64 27.05
CA PRO A 84 27.12 40.98 27.47
C PRO A 84 28.39 40.97 28.33
N SER A 85 29.12 42.08 28.20
CA SER A 85 30.49 42.41 28.61
C SER A 85 30.81 42.36 30.09
#